data_AF-A0A0J1FWJ7-F1
#
_entry.id   AF-A0A0J1FWJ7-F1
#
_cell.length_a   1.000
_cell.length_b   1.000
_cell.length_c   1.000
_cell.angle_alpha   90.00
_cell.angle_beta   90.00
_cell.angle_gamma   90.00
#
_symmetry.space_group_name_H-M   'P 1'
#
loop_
_entity.id
_entity.type
_entity.pdbx_description
1 polymer ?
#
loop_
_entity_poly.entity_id
_entity_poly.type
_entity_poly.pdbx_seq_one_letter_code
_entity_poly.pdbx_strand_id
1 'polypeptide(L)'
;MRKLPTLFLTALFTFSSVLPVLASTDTSTISPIINRMAGQDRYETSSTIAEQGWPNGSTNCILAFGGNFTDSLAAVPLAKKFDAPILLTESTTLPAITKKTLTDLKTKNVTIIGGTGVISDAIDTELQAMGITTNRIYGYDKYETAIAVAKQVTTSPTMLFVCTSDDFTDALSISPVAAIKQDPIILVSQDSIPESVKNYISANNGIVKTYVIGDSDEISDSVANQFPNYERIAGNDSYSTNIAVNNQFAGVFGPKVTTVASGEQFSDALSGSALASKIAAPIILINNSPADVTRSYYQDRIANGLNGDSNVTPTVDIFGGTVVIPDSVISGLGQGKAGVSHLSPVSVTTSIGIAPVLPSSVTATMMDGTTKTVNVTWPIIESSRYLSAGSFCVTGTIAESTVVKPIATVEVMHENPDPILTVDQIQQDILGTWTTSDGKYTLNFENDGTLEVTQENTGYTTNYKTKYSFPNSTLIKITNSSWTEEDNFVLIGKYLEIYNMGVPHITGNNIITGTSAYTGYLNNPTSFSTSTNPVNFIFTKTN
;
A
#
# COMPACT_ATOMS: atom_id res chain seq x y z
N MET A 1 -36.66 58.33 -38.45
CA MET A 1 -35.77 58.01 -37.31
C MET A 1 -36.64 57.69 -36.10
N ARG A 2 -36.91 56.40 -35.86
CA ARG A 2 -37.76 55.93 -34.76
C ARG A 2 -36.92 55.87 -33.47
N LYS A 3 -37.33 56.62 -32.44
CA LYS A 3 -36.79 56.55 -31.08
C LYS A 3 -37.55 55.46 -30.31
N LEU A 4 -36.82 54.50 -29.75
CA LEU A 4 -37.33 53.51 -28.79
C LEU A 4 -37.62 54.19 -27.43
N PRO A 5 -38.68 53.81 -26.71
CA PRO A 5 -38.84 54.13 -25.30
C PRO A 5 -38.26 53.01 -24.41
N THR A 6 -37.55 53.41 -23.37
CA THR A 6 -36.98 52.59 -22.31
C THR A 6 -38.10 52.05 -21.40
N LEU A 7 -38.26 50.72 -21.31
CA LEU A 7 -39.18 50.07 -20.37
C LEU A 7 -38.37 49.46 -19.22
N PHE A 8 -38.60 49.95 -18.00
CA PHE A 8 -38.05 49.39 -16.77
C PHE A 8 -38.76 48.06 -16.46
N LEU A 9 -38.02 46.95 -16.41
CA LEU A 9 -38.52 45.64 -15.99
C LEU A 9 -37.94 45.30 -14.61
N THR A 10 -38.75 45.46 -13.56
CA THR A 10 -38.43 44.98 -12.21
C THR A 10 -38.68 43.48 -12.13
N ALA A 11 -37.60 42.69 -12.10
CA ALA A 11 -37.66 41.24 -11.86
C ALA A 11 -37.78 40.95 -10.36
N LEU A 12 -38.92 40.39 -9.95
CA LEU A 12 -39.19 39.93 -8.59
C LEU A 12 -38.65 38.50 -8.45
N PHE A 13 -37.49 38.31 -7.82
CA PHE A 13 -36.95 36.98 -7.51
C PHE A 13 -37.65 36.42 -6.27
N THR A 14 -38.57 35.48 -6.45
CA THR A 14 -39.09 34.65 -5.35
C THR A 14 -38.11 33.51 -5.07
N PHE A 15 -37.33 33.62 -3.99
CA PHE A 15 -36.54 32.51 -3.45
C PHE A 15 -37.48 31.50 -2.79
N SER A 16 -37.79 30.39 -3.48
CA SER A 16 -38.43 29.23 -2.88
C SER A 16 -37.35 28.39 -2.19
N SER A 17 -37.27 28.47 -0.87
CA SER A 17 -36.37 27.63 -0.07
C SER A 17 -36.91 26.20 -0.02
N VAL A 18 -36.51 25.37 -0.97
CA VAL A 18 -36.57 23.91 -0.82
C VAL A 18 -35.52 23.52 0.22
N LEU A 19 -35.96 23.19 1.43
CA LEU A 19 -35.12 22.50 2.41
C LEU A 19 -34.64 21.20 1.76
N PRO A 20 -33.33 20.89 1.79
CA PRO A 20 -32.86 19.59 1.34
C PRO A 20 -33.48 18.55 2.26
N VAL A 21 -34.39 17.74 1.73
CA VAL A 21 -34.77 16.48 2.36
C VAL A 21 -33.48 15.67 2.44
N LEU A 22 -32.99 15.47 3.66
CA LEU A 22 -31.97 14.46 3.92
C LEU A 22 -32.58 13.13 3.48
N ALA A 23 -32.24 12.70 2.26
CA ALA A 23 -32.43 11.32 1.87
C ALA A 23 -31.57 10.51 2.84
N SER A 24 -32.19 9.89 3.83
CA SER A 24 -31.58 8.75 4.50
C SER A 24 -31.36 7.72 3.42
N THR A 25 -30.14 7.62 2.89
CA THR A 25 -29.73 6.42 2.19
C THR A 25 -29.78 5.33 3.24
N ASP A 26 -30.90 4.63 3.26
CA ASP A 26 -31.09 3.41 4.03
C ASP A 26 -30.07 2.41 3.49
N THR A 27 -28.85 2.44 4.04
CA THR A 27 -27.83 1.43 3.76
C THR A 27 -28.26 0.19 4.49
N SER A 28 -29.20 -0.56 3.92
CA SER A 28 -29.46 -1.93 4.33
C SER A 28 -28.12 -2.67 4.29
N THR A 29 -27.50 -2.88 5.44
CA THR A 29 -26.25 -3.63 5.55
C THR A 29 -26.55 -5.07 5.16
N ILE A 30 -26.19 -5.44 3.93
CA ILE A 30 -26.35 -6.80 3.41
C ILE A 30 -25.52 -7.71 4.32
N SER A 31 -26.20 -8.59 5.06
CA SER A 31 -25.53 -9.57 5.92
C SER A 31 -25.34 -10.86 5.11
N PRO A 32 -24.09 -11.29 4.87
CA PRO A 32 -23.83 -12.54 4.17
C PRO A 32 -24.26 -13.75 5.01
N ILE A 33 -24.53 -14.87 4.34
CA ILE A 33 -24.66 -16.18 5.00
C ILE A 33 -23.26 -16.63 5.39
N ILE A 34 -23.04 -16.88 6.68
CA ILE A 34 -21.76 -17.34 7.20
C ILE A 34 -21.81 -18.86 7.39
N ASN A 35 -20.93 -19.59 6.70
CA ASN A 35 -20.75 -21.03 6.87
C ASN A 35 -19.35 -21.30 7.42
N ARG A 36 -19.24 -21.77 8.65
CA ARG A 36 -17.96 -22.16 9.24
C ARG A 36 -17.74 -23.66 9.09
N MET A 37 -16.62 -24.03 8.48
CA MET A 37 -16.14 -25.40 8.34
C MET A 37 -14.89 -25.56 9.22
N ALA A 38 -15.07 -26.22 10.36
CA ALA A 38 -14.03 -26.35 11.38
C ALA A 38 -14.26 -27.57 12.27
N GLY A 39 -13.16 -28.12 12.80
CA GLY A 39 -13.16 -29.11 13.87
C GLY A 39 -12.25 -28.72 15.03
N GLN A 40 -11.98 -29.67 15.93
CA GLN A 40 -11.10 -29.46 17.09
C GLN A 40 -9.64 -29.24 16.69
N ASP A 41 -9.23 -29.79 15.55
CA ASP A 41 -7.89 -29.66 15.01
C ASP A 41 -7.90 -29.60 13.47
N ARG A 42 -6.72 -29.55 12.86
CA ARG A 42 -6.54 -29.49 11.40
C ARG A 42 -7.06 -30.72 10.65
N TYR A 43 -7.07 -31.89 11.30
CA TYR A 43 -7.54 -33.14 10.69
C TYR A 43 -9.06 -33.17 10.63
N GLU A 44 -9.72 -32.72 11.70
CA GLU A 44 -11.17 -32.55 11.72
C GLU A 44 -11.64 -31.39 10.83
N THR A 45 -10.90 -30.27 10.78
CA THR A 45 -11.22 -29.16 9.87
C THR A 45 -11.13 -29.58 8.41
N SER A 46 -10.03 -30.21 7.99
CA SER A 46 -9.89 -30.72 6.61
C SER A 46 -10.96 -31.77 6.28
N SER A 47 -11.32 -32.63 7.24
CA SER A 47 -12.43 -33.58 7.09
C SER A 47 -13.79 -32.90 6.90
N THR A 48 -14.08 -31.87 7.70
CA THR A 48 -15.32 -31.10 7.62
C THR A 48 -15.44 -30.37 6.28
N ILE A 49 -14.35 -29.77 5.80
CA ILE A 49 -14.28 -29.12 4.48
C ILE A 49 -14.55 -30.15 3.37
N ALA A 50 -14.00 -31.35 3.48
CA ALA A 50 -14.19 -32.41 2.50
C ALA A 50 -15.64 -32.93 2.48
N GLU A 51 -16.25 -33.18 3.63
CA GLU A 51 -17.65 -33.64 3.72
C GLU A 51 -18.63 -32.59 3.17
N GLN A 52 -18.42 -31.31 3.49
CA GLN A 52 -19.30 -30.23 3.01
C GLN A 52 -19.06 -29.87 1.54
N GLY A 53 -17.80 -29.92 1.08
CA GLY A 53 -17.42 -29.61 -0.30
C GLY A 53 -17.74 -30.71 -1.31
N TRP A 54 -17.85 -31.96 -0.85
CA TRP A 54 -18.15 -33.14 -1.66
C TRP A 54 -19.32 -33.94 -1.07
N PRO A 55 -20.53 -33.34 -0.99
CA PRO A 55 -21.68 -33.95 -0.31
C PRO A 55 -22.17 -35.25 -0.97
N ASN A 56 -21.79 -35.48 -2.23
CA ASN A 56 -22.12 -36.69 -2.98
C ASN A 56 -20.98 -37.74 -2.97
N GLY A 57 -19.94 -37.50 -2.18
CA GLY A 57 -18.71 -38.28 -2.15
C GLY A 57 -17.66 -37.81 -3.18
N SER A 58 -16.46 -38.37 -3.05
CA SER A 58 -15.32 -38.12 -3.92
C SER A 58 -14.53 -39.42 -4.15
N THR A 59 -14.46 -39.87 -5.40
CA THR A 59 -13.70 -41.09 -5.76
C THR A 59 -12.19 -40.89 -5.52
N ASN A 60 -11.70 -39.66 -5.62
CA ASN A 60 -10.29 -39.31 -5.46
C ASN A 60 -10.11 -38.46 -4.20
N CYS A 61 -8.97 -38.60 -3.53
CA CYS A 61 -8.55 -37.74 -2.44
C CYS A 61 -7.05 -37.45 -2.57
N ILE A 62 -6.65 -36.23 -2.25
CA ILE A 62 -5.24 -35.91 -2.00
C ILE A 62 -4.99 -36.05 -0.50
N LEU A 63 -3.94 -36.75 -0.11
CA LEU A 63 -3.52 -36.88 1.28
C LEU A 63 -2.19 -36.17 1.47
N ALA A 64 -2.16 -35.21 2.38
CA ALA A 64 -0.97 -34.42 2.70
C ALA A 64 -0.63 -34.51 4.19
N PHE A 65 0.63 -34.20 4.52
CA PHE A 65 1.06 -34.18 5.91
C PHE A 65 0.51 -32.95 6.61
N GLY A 66 -0.15 -33.16 7.75
CA GLY A 66 -0.74 -32.06 8.53
C GLY A 66 0.26 -31.30 9.37
N GLY A 67 1.46 -31.83 9.65
CA GLY A 67 2.39 -31.21 10.62
C GLY A 67 3.22 -30.05 10.07
N ASN A 68 3.48 -30.01 8.76
CA ASN A 68 4.18 -28.91 8.07
C ASN A 68 3.68 -28.78 6.62
N PHE A 69 4.07 -27.70 5.94
CA PHE A 69 3.58 -27.38 4.60
C PHE A 69 4.49 -27.86 3.45
N THR A 70 5.73 -28.25 3.76
CA THR A 70 6.87 -28.43 2.86
C THR A 70 6.55 -29.08 1.51
N ASP A 71 5.80 -30.19 1.53
CA ASP A 71 5.49 -30.97 0.32
C ASP A 71 4.14 -30.62 -0.30
N SER A 72 3.29 -29.90 0.44
CA SER A 72 1.85 -29.79 0.15
C SER A 72 1.42 -28.51 -0.54
N LEU A 73 2.26 -27.46 -0.53
CA LEU A 73 1.91 -26.14 -1.07
C LEU A 73 1.49 -26.16 -2.55
N ALA A 74 2.07 -27.07 -3.34
CA ALA A 74 1.77 -27.21 -4.76
C ALA A 74 0.59 -28.16 -5.06
N ALA A 75 -0.07 -28.74 -4.04
CA ALA A 75 -1.04 -29.82 -4.24
C ALA A 75 -2.43 -29.37 -4.73
N VAL A 76 -2.81 -28.11 -4.49
CA VAL A 76 -4.17 -27.62 -4.79
C VAL A 76 -4.54 -27.72 -6.28
N PRO A 77 -3.67 -27.36 -7.25
CA PRO A 77 -3.98 -27.56 -8.66
C PRO A 77 -4.24 -29.01 -9.05
N LEU A 78 -3.53 -29.96 -8.41
CA LEU A 78 -3.75 -31.38 -8.61
C LEU A 78 -5.07 -31.85 -7.99
N ALA A 79 -5.42 -31.34 -6.81
CA ALA A 79 -6.71 -31.60 -6.17
C ALA A 79 -7.88 -31.19 -7.09
N LYS A 80 -7.81 -29.99 -7.68
CA LYS A 80 -8.80 -29.51 -8.65
C LYS A 80 -8.88 -30.38 -9.90
N LYS A 81 -7.75 -30.85 -10.42
CA LYS A 81 -7.71 -31.74 -11.59
C LYS A 81 -8.49 -33.03 -11.37
N PHE A 82 -8.39 -33.59 -10.17
CA PHE A 82 -9.06 -34.85 -9.82
C PHE A 82 -10.44 -34.67 -9.19
N ASP A 83 -10.93 -33.42 -9.12
CA ASP A 83 -12.11 -33.04 -8.33
C ASP A 83 -12.09 -33.63 -6.92
N ALA A 84 -10.96 -33.51 -6.24
CA ALA A 84 -10.65 -34.21 -5.00
C ALA A 84 -10.50 -33.23 -3.82
N PRO A 85 -10.95 -33.60 -2.60
CA PRO A 85 -10.56 -32.90 -1.38
C PRO A 85 -9.09 -33.15 -1.04
N ILE A 86 -8.53 -32.25 -0.24
CA ILE A 86 -7.25 -32.48 0.45
C ILE A 86 -7.56 -32.82 1.90
N LEU A 87 -7.24 -34.05 2.31
CA LEU A 87 -7.26 -34.48 3.71
C LEU A 87 -5.85 -34.50 4.28
N LEU A 88 -5.78 -34.38 5.60
CA LEU A 88 -4.51 -34.35 6.34
C LEU A 88 -4.29 -35.65 7.12
N THR A 89 -3.02 -36.03 7.26
CA THR A 89 -2.55 -37.15 8.08
C THR A 89 -1.40 -36.73 9.01
N GLU A 90 -1.17 -37.49 10.07
CA GLU A 90 0.11 -37.45 10.79
C GLU A 90 1.18 -38.23 10.01
N SER A 91 2.43 -38.17 10.46
CA SER A 91 3.56 -38.79 9.77
C SER A 91 3.48 -40.33 9.79
N THR A 92 3.05 -40.89 10.91
CA THR A 92 3.00 -42.35 11.13
C THR A 92 1.62 -42.88 11.46
N THR A 93 0.64 -42.00 11.65
CA THR A 93 -0.72 -42.36 12.06
C THR A 93 -1.73 -41.73 11.12
N LEU A 94 -2.68 -42.52 10.59
CA LEU A 94 -3.82 -41.97 9.87
C LEU A 94 -4.92 -41.65 10.89
N PRO A 95 -5.26 -40.36 11.13
CA PRO A 95 -6.23 -40.00 12.15
C PRO A 95 -7.57 -40.71 11.94
N ALA A 96 -8.24 -41.06 13.03
CA ALA A 96 -9.51 -41.78 12.97
C ALA A 96 -10.57 -41.00 12.18
N ILE A 97 -10.60 -39.67 12.33
CA ILE A 97 -11.48 -38.80 11.56
C ILE A 97 -11.16 -38.86 10.06
N THR A 98 -9.88 -38.79 9.67
CA THR A 98 -9.46 -38.90 8.27
C THR A 98 -9.90 -40.23 7.64
N LYS A 99 -9.78 -41.35 8.37
CA LYS A 99 -10.26 -42.67 7.93
C LYS A 99 -11.77 -42.71 7.72
N LYS A 100 -12.51 -42.16 8.67
CA LYS A 100 -13.96 -42.06 8.59
C LYS A 100 -14.37 -41.25 7.36
N THR A 101 -13.77 -40.08 7.17
CA THR A 101 -14.04 -39.19 6.03
C THR A 101 -13.76 -39.87 4.68
N LEU A 102 -12.64 -40.58 4.55
CA LEU A 102 -12.34 -41.37 3.35
C LEU A 102 -13.43 -42.42 3.05
N THR A 103 -13.97 -43.04 4.10
CA THR A 103 -15.06 -44.03 3.97
C THR A 103 -16.37 -43.37 3.57
N ASP A 104 -16.73 -42.26 4.21
CA ASP A 104 -17.99 -41.54 3.98
C ASP A 104 -18.03 -40.91 2.59
N LEU A 105 -16.89 -40.39 2.12
CA LEU A 105 -16.72 -39.91 0.75
C LEU A 105 -16.66 -41.03 -0.29
N LYS A 106 -16.61 -42.30 0.14
CA LYS A 106 -16.49 -43.48 -0.72
C LYS A 106 -15.24 -43.44 -1.60
N THR A 107 -14.15 -42.88 -1.07
CA THR A 107 -12.87 -42.74 -1.76
C THR A 107 -12.34 -44.08 -2.26
N LYS A 108 -11.80 -44.09 -3.48
CA LYS A 108 -11.17 -45.25 -4.12
C LYS A 108 -9.71 -45.05 -4.45
N ASN A 109 -9.32 -43.81 -4.71
CA ASN A 109 -7.94 -43.45 -5.01
C ASN A 109 -7.46 -42.37 -4.04
N VAL A 110 -6.32 -42.60 -3.40
CA VAL A 110 -5.62 -41.59 -2.62
C VAL A 110 -4.29 -41.28 -3.28
N THR A 111 -4.09 -40.01 -3.62
CA THR A 111 -2.77 -39.50 -4.02
C THR A 111 -2.07 -38.92 -2.81
N ILE A 112 -0.99 -39.56 -2.36
CA ILE A 112 -0.18 -39.12 -1.22
C ILE A 112 0.88 -38.14 -1.72
N ILE A 113 0.93 -36.95 -1.14
CA ILE A 113 1.94 -35.94 -1.46
C ILE A 113 3.00 -35.92 -0.37
N GLY A 114 4.23 -36.24 -0.75
CA GLY A 114 5.39 -36.29 0.15
C GLY A 114 6.01 -37.68 0.28
N GLY A 115 7.30 -37.70 0.58
CA GLY A 115 8.10 -38.91 0.71
C GLY A 115 7.76 -39.73 1.96
N THR A 116 8.34 -40.93 2.05
CA THR A 116 8.10 -41.87 3.17
C THR A 116 8.67 -41.36 4.50
N GLY A 117 9.65 -40.46 4.46
CA GLY A 117 10.17 -39.77 5.64
C GLY A 117 9.20 -38.72 6.22
N VAL A 118 8.20 -38.27 5.45
CA VAL A 118 7.19 -37.30 5.88
C VAL A 118 5.87 -38.00 6.18
N ILE A 119 5.42 -38.88 5.28
CA ILE A 119 4.24 -39.74 5.45
C ILE A 119 4.67 -41.19 5.27
N SER A 120 4.79 -41.94 6.36
CA SER A 120 5.32 -43.30 6.36
C SER A 120 4.55 -44.28 5.48
N ASP A 121 5.20 -45.38 5.10
CA ASP A 121 4.58 -46.48 4.33
C ASP A 121 3.50 -47.23 5.12
N ALA A 122 3.46 -47.07 6.45
CA ALA A 122 2.39 -47.62 7.27
C ALA A 122 1.03 -47.00 6.89
N ILE A 123 1.00 -45.71 6.54
CA ILE A 123 -0.22 -45.03 6.06
C ILE A 123 -0.67 -45.63 4.73
N ASP A 124 0.26 -45.88 3.81
CA ASP A 124 -0.04 -46.50 2.52
C ASP A 124 -0.66 -47.89 2.71
N THR A 125 -0.04 -48.69 3.57
CA THR A 125 -0.53 -50.04 3.93
C THR A 125 -1.92 -49.98 4.56
N GLU A 126 -2.19 -49.02 5.45
CA GLU A 126 -3.49 -48.84 6.08
C GLU A 126 -4.57 -48.45 5.05
N LEU A 127 -4.26 -47.54 4.12
CA LEU A 127 -5.16 -47.15 3.03
C LEU A 127 -5.47 -48.34 2.09
N GLN A 128 -4.46 -49.11 1.72
CA GLN A 128 -4.65 -50.31 0.90
C GLN A 128 -5.52 -51.36 1.60
N ALA A 129 -5.35 -51.53 2.91
CA ALA A 129 -6.20 -52.42 3.73
C ALA A 129 -7.67 -51.95 3.78
N MET A 130 -7.92 -50.64 3.62
CA MET A 130 -9.27 -50.08 3.44
C MET A 130 -9.84 -50.28 2.03
N GLY A 131 -9.09 -50.92 1.12
CA GLY A 131 -9.47 -51.12 -0.28
C GLY A 131 -9.30 -49.86 -1.15
N ILE A 132 -8.44 -48.94 -0.74
CA ILE A 132 -8.11 -47.70 -1.46
C ILE A 132 -6.80 -47.91 -2.22
N THR A 133 -6.80 -47.54 -3.51
CA THR A 133 -5.57 -47.53 -4.32
C THR A 133 -4.75 -46.29 -4.00
N THR A 134 -3.47 -46.46 -3.72
CA THR A 134 -2.55 -45.37 -3.40
C THR A 134 -1.65 -45.05 -4.58
N ASN A 135 -1.37 -43.75 -4.77
CA ASN A 135 -0.33 -43.25 -5.67
C ASN A 135 0.47 -42.19 -4.91
N ARG A 136 1.80 -42.32 -4.83
CA ARG A 136 2.63 -41.38 -4.10
C ARG A 136 3.40 -40.47 -5.05
N ILE A 137 3.30 -39.16 -4.83
CA ILE A 137 4.03 -38.13 -5.56
C ILE A 137 4.99 -37.45 -4.61
N TYR A 138 6.29 -37.54 -4.89
CA TYR A 138 7.34 -36.99 -4.05
C TYR A 138 8.63 -36.81 -4.84
N GLY A 139 9.52 -35.97 -4.32
CA GLY A 139 10.90 -35.81 -4.74
C GLY A 139 11.86 -35.96 -3.57
N TYR A 140 13.16 -35.73 -3.81
CA TYR A 140 14.16 -35.73 -2.74
C TYR A 140 13.93 -34.60 -1.73
N ASP A 141 13.47 -33.44 -2.23
CA ASP A 141 13.17 -32.25 -1.44
C ASP A 141 11.82 -31.61 -1.84
N LYS A 142 11.51 -30.47 -1.22
CA LYS A 142 10.29 -29.69 -1.48
C LYS A 142 10.17 -29.19 -2.91
N TYR A 143 11.29 -28.85 -3.55
CA TYR A 143 11.32 -28.35 -4.92
C TYR A 143 11.03 -29.48 -5.90
N GLU A 144 11.70 -30.62 -5.73
CA GLU A 144 11.45 -31.81 -6.54
C GLU A 144 10.03 -32.36 -6.34
N THR A 145 9.49 -32.31 -5.11
CA THR A 145 8.10 -32.68 -4.85
C THR A 145 7.14 -31.74 -5.58
N ALA A 146 7.34 -30.43 -5.52
CA ALA A 146 6.54 -29.46 -6.28
C ALA A 146 6.63 -29.71 -7.80
N ILE A 147 7.81 -30.03 -8.34
CA ILE A 147 7.97 -30.39 -9.76
C ILE A 147 7.27 -31.72 -10.08
N ALA A 148 7.32 -32.72 -9.20
CA ALA A 148 6.63 -33.98 -9.38
C ALA A 148 5.11 -33.77 -9.42
N VAL A 149 4.57 -32.89 -8.57
CA VAL A 149 3.17 -32.46 -8.61
C VAL A 149 2.87 -31.68 -9.90
N ALA A 150 3.71 -30.73 -10.29
CA ALA A 150 3.53 -29.93 -11.50
C ALA A 150 3.36 -30.78 -12.77
N LYS A 151 4.17 -31.85 -12.90
CA LYS A 151 4.06 -32.83 -14.01
C LYS A 151 2.72 -33.58 -14.01
N GLN A 152 2.09 -33.73 -12.85
CA GLN A 152 0.77 -34.37 -12.72
C GLN A 152 -0.38 -33.38 -12.92
N VAL A 153 -0.16 -32.09 -12.69
CA VAL A 153 -1.13 -31.02 -13.00
C VAL A 153 -1.34 -30.93 -14.51
N THR A 154 -0.27 -30.69 -15.28
CA THR A 154 -0.35 -30.56 -16.74
C THR A 154 0.94 -31.02 -17.42
N THR A 155 0.80 -31.56 -18.63
CA THR A 155 1.93 -31.91 -19.51
C THR A 155 2.32 -30.76 -20.43
N SER A 156 1.58 -29.65 -20.41
CA SER A 156 1.77 -28.51 -21.32
C SER A 156 1.40 -27.21 -20.61
N PRO A 157 2.17 -26.81 -19.57
CA PRO A 157 1.93 -25.58 -18.84
C PRO A 157 2.08 -24.38 -19.76
N THR A 158 1.16 -23.43 -19.65
CA THR A 158 1.22 -22.14 -20.35
C THR A 158 1.59 -21.00 -19.40
N MET A 159 1.29 -21.18 -18.11
CA MET A 159 1.64 -20.25 -17.04
C MET A 159 2.42 -20.97 -15.94
N LEU A 160 3.29 -20.25 -15.25
CA LEU A 160 3.88 -20.68 -13.98
C LEU A 160 3.49 -19.71 -12.86
N PHE A 161 3.20 -20.25 -11.68
CA PHE A 161 3.07 -19.49 -10.45
C PHE A 161 4.23 -19.83 -9.52
N VAL A 162 5.18 -18.91 -9.37
CA VAL A 162 6.43 -19.12 -8.64
C VAL A 162 6.30 -18.50 -7.26
N CYS A 163 6.53 -19.29 -6.22
CA CYS A 163 6.46 -18.87 -4.83
C CYS A 163 7.74 -19.25 -4.08
N THR A 164 8.01 -18.56 -2.96
CA THR A 164 9.06 -18.98 -2.05
C THR A 164 8.70 -20.33 -1.42
N SER A 165 9.72 -21.09 -1.07
CA SER A 165 9.58 -22.36 -0.36
C SER A 165 9.72 -22.25 1.15
N ASP A 166 10.01 -21.06 1.64
CA ASP A 166 10.34 -20.79 3.05
C ASP A 166 9.14 -20.22 3.83
N ASP A 167 8.12 -19.74 3.10
CA ASP A 167 6.80 -19.36 3.63
C ASP A 167 5.67 -20.05 2.86
N PHE A 168 4.45 -20.05 3.41
CA PHE A 168 3.27 -20.71 2.83
C PHE A 168 2.23 -19.73 2.29
N THR A 169 2.20 -18.49 2.75
CA THR A 169 1.09 -17.55 2.53
C THR A 169 0.94 -17.17 1.06
N ASP A 170 2.03 -16.98 0.34
CA ASP A 170 2.02 -16.69 -1.10
C ASP A 170 1.50 -17.86 -1.93
N ALA A 171 1.99 -19.07 -1.63
CA ALA A 171 1.55 -20.29 -2.31
C ALA A 171 0.06 -20.55 -2.06
N LEU A 172 -0.44 -20.31 -0.83
CA LEU A 172 -1.86 -20.43 -0.51
C LEU A 172 -2.69 -19.30 -1.15
N SER A 173 -2.13 -18.10 -1.28
CA SER A 173 -2.80 -16.97 -1.94
C SER A 173 -3.07 -17.25 -3.41
N ILE A 174 -2.11 -17.85 -4.13
CA ILE A 174 -2.26 -18.18 -5.56
C ILE A 174 -2.93 -19.53 -5.81
N SER A 175 -3.09 -20.37 -4.77
CA SER A 175 -3.58 -21.75 -4.91
C SER A 175 -4.92 -21.89 -5.65
N PRO A 176 -5.98 -21.14 -5.31
CA PRO A 176 -7.23 -21.22 -6.06
C PRO A 176 -7.08 -20.83 -7.53
N VAL A 177 -6.28 -19.81 -7.83
CA VAL A 177 -6.03 -19.34 -9.21
C VAL A 177 -5.29 -20.39 -10.01
N ALA A 178 -4.16 -20.89 -9.49
CA ALA A 178 -3.35 -21.92 -10.16
C ALA A 178 -4.19 -23.16 -10.46
N ALA A 179 -5.04 -23.54 -9.51
CA ALA A 179 -5.96 -24.65 -9.66
C ALA A 179 -7.04 -24.43 -10.72
N ILE A 180 -7.69 -23.26 -10.75
CA ILE A 180 -8.70 -22.91 -11.77
C ILE A 180 -8.08 -22.83 -13.16
N LYS A 181 -6.84 -22.30 -13.27
CA LYS A 181 -6.10 -22.23 -14.53
C LYS A 181 -5.53 -23.59 -14.99
N GLN A 182 -5.42 -24.56 -14.07
CA GLN A 182 -4.78 -25.86 -14.32
C GLN A 182 -3.30 -25.73 -14.75
N ASP A 183 -2.62 -24.73 -14.19
CA ASP A 183 -1.19 -24.47 -14.36
C ASP A 183 -0.49 -24.62 -12.99
N PRO A 184 0.79 -25.02 -12.96
CA PRO A 184 1.45 -25.46 -11.73
C PRO A 184 1.93 -24.30 -10.85
N ILE A 185 1.98 -24.58 -9.54
CA ILE A 185 2.77 -23.82 -8.56
C ILE A 185 4.17 -24.43 -8.52
N ILE A 186 5.18 -23.57 -8.60
CA ILE A 186 6.61 -23.91 -8.56
C ILE A 186 7.23 -23.23 -7.35
N LEU A 187 8.09 -23.95 -6.63
CA LEU A 187 8.78 -23.42 -5.46
C LEU A 187 10.23 -23.10 -5.79
N VAL A 188 10.75 -21.99 -5.25
CA VAL A 188 12.15 -21.59 -5.34
C VAL A 188 12.68 -21.13 -3.97
N SER A 189 14.00 -20.99 -3.87
CA SER A 189 14.64 -20.28 -2.75
C SER A 189 14.83 -18.81 -3.11
N GLN A 190 15.11 -17.97 -2.10
CA GLN A 190 15.30 -16.52 -2.26
C GLN A 190 16.26 -16.15 -3.39
N ASP A 191 17.45 -16.77 -3.41
CA ASP A 191 18.53 -16.38 -4.32
C ASP A 191 18.96 -17.49 -5.29
N SER A 192 18.21 -18.58 -5.38
CA SER A 192 18.53 -19.64 -6.33
C SER A 192 17.33 -20.39 -6.87
N ILE A 193 17.41 -20.73 -8.16
CA ILE A 193 16.49 -21.67 -8.82
C ILE A 193 17.10 -23.07 -8.71
N PRO A 194 16.42 -24.02 -8.03
CA PRO A 194 16.86 -25.40 -7.96
C PRO A 194 16.99 -26.04 -9.35
N GLU A 195 17.91 -27.00 -9.49
CA GLU A 195 18.16 -27.65 -10.79
C GLU A 195 16.92 -28.39 -11.33
N SER A 196 16.11 -28.98 -10.44
CA SER A 196 14.84 -29.61 -10.81
C SER A 196 13.86 -28.63 -11.47
N VAL A 197 13.86 -27.38 -11.01
CA VAL A 197 13.03 -26.30 -11.56
C VAL A 197 13.59 -25.81 -12.89
N LYS A 198 14.91 -25.60 -13.02
CA LYS A 198 15.55 -25.22 -14.29
C LYS A 198 15.29 -26.23 -15.40
N ASN A 199 15.40 -27.53 -15.07
CA ASN A 199 15.11 -28.62 -15.97
C ASN A 199 13.63 -28.64 -16.38
N TYR A 200 12.71 -28.38 -15.44
CA TYR A 200 11.29 -28.30 -15.74
C TYR A 200 10.96 -27.16 -16.71
N ILE A 201 11.50 -25.95 -16.48
CA ILE A 201 11.30 -24.80 -17.37
C ILE A 201 11.85 -25.10 -18.77
N SER A 202 13.07 -25.63 -18.86
CA SER A 202 13.73 -25.94 -20.12
C SER A 202 13.01 -27.02 -20.93
N ALA A 203 12.31 -27.94 -20.27
CA ALA A 203 11.50 -28.96 -20.93
C ALA A 203 10.13 -28.44 -21.44
N ASN A 204 9.71 -27.24 -21.02
CA ASN A 204 8.37 -26.71 -21.27
C ASN A 204 8.41 -25.35 -21.98
N ASN A 205 8.83 -25.34 -23.25
CA ASN A 205 8.90 -24.14 -24.08
C ASN A 205 7.53 -23.48 -24.38
N GLY A 206 6.42 -24.10 -23.96
CA GLY A 206 5.07 -23.55 -24.08
C GLY A 206 4.69 -22.53 -23.01
N ILE A 207 5.55 -22.31 -22.00
CA ILE A 207 5.33 -21.31 -20.96
C ILE A 207 5.47 -19.92 -21.56
N VAL A 208 4.38 -19.15 -21.59
CA VAL A 208 4.33 -17.81 -22.17
C VAL A 208 4.23 -16.70 -21.12
N LYS A 209 3.96 -17.04 -19.86
CA LYS A 209 3.84 -16.09 -18.76
C LYS A 209 4.26 -16.74 -17.44
N THR A 210 4.99 -15.99 -16.62
CA THR A 210 5.29 -16.40 -15.23
C THR A 210 4.78 -15.34 -14.28
N TYR A 211 4.11 -15.75 -13.20
CA TYR A 211 3.80 -14.87 -12.08
C TYR A 211 4.68 -15.25 -10.89
N VAL A 212 5.49 -14.31 -10.43
CA VAL A 212 6.28 -14.45 -9.21
C VAL A 212 5.48 -13.83 -8.09
N ILE A 213 5.07 -14.63 -7.11
CA ILE A 213 4.25 -14.21 -5.97
C ILE A 213 5.19 -14.03 -4.78
N GLY A 214 5.13 -12.84 -4.17
CA GLY A 214 6.05 -12.45 -3.11
C GLY A 214 7.00 -11.33 -3.53
N ASP A 215 7.57 -10.65 -2.54
CA ASP A 215 8.45 -9.51 -2.77
C ASP A 215 9.89 -9.92 -3.16
N SER A 216 10.78 -8.94 -3.32
CA SER A 216 12.17 -9.18 -3.68
C SER A 216 13.01 -9.74 -2.52
N ASP A 217 12.54 -9.61 -1.28
CA ASP A 217 13.22 -10.13 -0.10
C ASP A 217 12.92 -11.63 0.06
N GLU A 218 11.80 -12.12 -0.47
CA GLU A 218 11.46 -13.55 -0.51
C GLU A 218 11.93 -14.27 -1.77
N ILE A 219 11.91 -13.58 -2.91
CA ILE A 219 12.39 -14.08 -4.21
C ILE A 219 13.11 -12.94 -4.91
N SER A 220 14.45 -12.95 -4.94
CA SER A 220 15.21 -11.83 -5.46
C SER A 220 14.96 -11.58 -6.94
N ASP A 221 15.15 -10.34 -7.38
CA ASP A 221 14.98 -9.99 -8.79
C ASP A 221 15.96 -10.76 -9.69
N SER A 222 17.12 -11.16 -9.17
CA SER A 222 18.04 -12.06 -9.87
C SER A 222 17.39 -13.41 -10.20
N VAL A 223 16.61 -13.97 -9.27
CA VAL A 223 15.84 -15.21 -9.48
C VAL A 223 14.65 -14.96 -10.42
N ALA A 224 13.87 -13.92 -10.17
CA ALA A 224 12.67 -13.62 -10.96
C ALA A 224 13.00 -13.39 -12.45
N ASN A 225 14.08 -12.66 -12.75
CA ASN A 225 14.54 -12.37 -14.11
C ASN A 225 14.95 -13.60 -14.93
N GLN A 226 15.15 -14.76 -14.29
CA GLN A 226 15.47 -16.01 -15.00
C GLN A 226 14.22 -16.73 -15.53
N PHE A 227 13.02 -16.33 -15.11
CA PHE A 227 11.77 -16.91 -15.59
C PHE A 227 11.25 -16.23 -16.87
N PRO A 228 10.63 -16.99 -17.79
CA PRO A 228 10.11 -16.44 -19.03
C PRO A 228 8.93 -15.50 -18.78
N ASN A 229 9.03 -14.27 -19.30
CA ASN A 229 7.99 -13.23 -19.24
C ASN A 229 7.38 -13.08 -17.84
N TYR A 230 8.25 -12.88 -16.83
CA TYR A 230 7.79 -12.81 -15.45
C TYR A 230 7.07 -11.49 -15.15
N GLU A 231 6.10 -11.56 -14.25
CA GLU A 231 5.45 -10.42 -13.60
C GLU A 231 5.37 -10.70 -12.11
N ARG A 232 5.80 -9.74 -11.28
CA ARG A 232 5.76 -9.88 -9.84
C ARG A 232 4.43 -9.38 -9.28
N ILE A 233 3.82 -10.15 -8.39
CA ILE A 233 2.65 -9.77 -7.60
C ILE A 233 3.06 -9.82 -6.14
N ALA A 234 3.15 -8.65 -5.51
CA ALA A 234 3.54 -8.51 -4.12
C ALA A 234 2.78 -7.34 -3.47
N GLY A 235 2.51 -7.47 -2.18
CA GLY A 235 2.11 -6.38 -1.29
C GLY A 235 3.19 -6.12 -0.25
N ASN A 236 2.91 -5.20 0.68
CA ASN A 236 3.86 -4.87 1.76
C ASN A 236 3.90 -5.92 2.88
N ASP A 237 2.95 -6.84 2.88
CA ASP A 237 2.86 -8.00 3.77
C ASP A 237 2.08 -9.12 3.06
N SER A 238 2.06 -10.32 3.66
CA SER A 238 1.39 -11.49 3.09
C SER A 238 -0.11 -11.29 2.87
N TYR A 239 -0.78 -10.48 3.69
CA TYR A 239 -2.20 -10.16 3.54
C TYR A 239 -2.44 -9.24 2.34
N SER A 240 -1.58 -8.26 2.14
CA SER A 240 -1.60 -7.36 0.99
C SER A 240 -1.24 -8.09 -0.29
N THR A 241 -0.27 -9.03 -0.25
CA THR A 241 0.04 -9.93 -1.37
C THR A 241 -1.16 -10.81 -1.71
N ASN A 242 -1.83 -11.38 -0.71
CA ASN A 242 -3.07 -12.14 -0.90
C ASN A 242 -4.15 -11.33 -1.63
N ILE A 243 -4.40 -10.09 -1.22
CA ILE A 243 -5.36 -9.22 -1.90
C ILE A 243 -4.89 -8.82 -3.30
N ALA A 244 -3.60 -8.56 -3.50
CA ALA A 244 -3.05 -8.25 -4.83
C ALA A 244 -3.26 -9.40 -5.83
N VAL A 245 -3.00 -10.65 -5.39
CA VAL A 245 -3.29 -11.86 -6.17
C VAL A 245 -4.77 -11.95 -6.50
N ASN A 246 -5.64 -11.80 -5.49
CA ASN A 246 -7.08 -11.89 -5.66
C ASN A 246 -7.63 -10.82 -6.64
N ASN A 247 -7.06 -9.62 -6.64
CA ASN A 247 -7.43 -8.54 -7.57
C ASN A 247 -6.91 -8.79 -8.98
N GLN A 248 -5.65 -9.22 -9.13
CA GLN A 248 -5.07 -9.53 -10.45
C GLN A 248 -5.90 -10.58 -11.19
N PHE A 249 -6.42 -11.57 -10.47
CA PHE A 249 -7.18 -12.67 -11.04
C PHE A 249 -8.68 -12.59 -10.77
N ALA A 250 -9.22 -11.41 -10.42
CA ALA A 250 -10.63 -11.25 -10.05
C ALA A 250 -11.61 -11.89 -11.05
N GLY A 251 -11.29 -11.85 -12.36
CA GLY A 251 -12.11 -12.41 -13.43
C GLY A 251 -12.22 -13.95 -13.45
N VAL A 252 -11.42 -14.69 -12.67
CA VAL A 252 -11.56 -16.15 -12.56
C VAL A 252 -12.54 -16.56 -11.47
N PHE A 253 -12.93 -15.63 -10.59
CA PHE A 253 -13.76 -15.93 -9.44
C PHE A 253 -15.23 -15.65 -9.70
N GLY A 254 -16.10 -16.53 -9.22
CA GLY A 254 -17.53 -16.34 -9.20
C GLY A 254 -17.93 -15.25 -8.20
N PRO A 255 -19.03 -14.51 -8.45
CA PRO A 255 -19.38 -13.36 -7.63
C PRO A 255 -19.92 -13.74 -6.25
N LYS A 256 -20.51 -14.93 -6.09
CA LYS A 256 -21.43 -15.27 -4.97
C LYS A 256 -20.77 -15.71 -3.66
N VAL A 257 -19.62 -16.39 -3.76
CA VAL A 257 -18.97 -17.01 -2.60
C VAL A 257 -17.60 -16.36 -2.39
N THR A 258 -17.32 -16.02 -1.14
CA THR A 258 -16.03 -15.56 -0.67
C THR A 258 -15.54 -16.54 0.38
N THR A 259 -14.29 -17.00 0.30
CA THR A 259 -13.74 -17.88 1.33
C THR A 259 -12.71 -17.15 2.19
N VAL A 260 -12.65 -17.51 3.46
CA VAL A 260 -11.77 -16.90 4.46
C VAL A 260 -11.03 -18.00 5.21
N ALA A 261 -9.72 -17.83 5.39
CA ALA A 261 -8.90 -18.72 6.19
C ALA A 261 -7.85 -17.91 6.98
N SER A 262 -7.26 -18.52 7.99
CA SER A 262 -6.17 -17.89 8.75
C SER A 262 -4.92 -17.80 7.86
N GLY A 263 -4.25 -16.66 7.86
CA GLY A 263 -2.90 -16.50 7.31
C GLY A 263 -1.80 -16.88 8.31
N GLU A 264 -2.16 -17.19 9.56
CA GLU A 264 -1.21 -17.55 10.63
C GLU A 264 -0.94 -19.06 10.68
N GLN A 265 -1.76 -19.87 9.98
CA GLN A 265 -1.63 -21.32 9.91
C GLN A 265 -1.99 -21.84 8.51
N PHE A 266 -1.19 -22.78 7.99
CA PHE A 266 -1.32 -23.24 6.60
C PHE A 266 -2.44 -24.27 6.36
N SER A 267 -2.77 -25.12 7.34
CA SER A 267 -3.49 -26.37 7.11
C SER A 267 -4.95 -26.19 6.68
N ASP A 268 -5.63 -25.23 7.29
CA ASP A 268 -7.03 -24.94 7.02
C ASP A 268 -7.17 -24.23 5.67
N ALA A 269 -6.26 -23.30 5.37
CA ALA A 269 -6.17 -22.64 4.08
C ALA A 269 -5.78 -23.60 2.95
N LEU A 270 -4.92 -24.59 3.18
CA LEU A 270 -4.55 -25.62 2.19
C LEU A 270 -5.77 -26.47 1.80
N SER A 271 -6.44 -27.06 2.78
CA SER A 271 -7.64 -27.89 2.54
C SER A 271 -8.81 -27.05 2.00
N GLY A 272 -9.00 -25.85 2.55
CA GLY A 272 -9.96 -24.87 2.08
C GLY A 272 -9.74 -24.40 0.65
N SER A 273 -8.49 -24.25 0.21
CA SER A 273 -8.16 -23.85 -1.17
C SER A 273 -8.60 -24.88 -2.20
N ALA A 274 -8.64 -26.17 -1.85
CA ALA A 274 -9.21 -27.20 -2.71
C ALA A 274 -10.71 -26.94 -2.95
N LEU A 275 -11.47 -26.65 -1.91
CA LEU A 275 -12.88 -26.29 -2.03
C LEU A 275 -13.07 -24.95 -2.73
N ALA A 276 -12.30 -23.92 -2.37
CA ALA A 276 -12.37 -22.60 -2.99
C ALA A 276 -12.14 -22.68 -4.51
N SER A 277 -11.15 -23.46 -4.95
CA SER A 277 -10.91 -23.71 -6.38
C SER A 277 -12.03 -24.52 -7.04
N LYS A 278 -12.65 -25.48 -6.34
CA LYS A 278 -13.80 -26.25 -6.83
C LYS A 278 -14.98 -25.34 -7.18
N ILE A 279 -15.29 -24.40 -6.31
CA ILE A 279 -16.42 -23.44 -6.45
C ILE A 279 -16.03 -22.12 -7.12
N ALA A 280 -14.79 -22.00 -7.59
CA ALA A 280 -14.22 -20.79 -8.18
C ALA A 280 -14.37 -19.54 -7.29
N ALA A 281 -14.07 -19.65 -6.00
CA ALA A 281 -14.06 -18.55 -5.04
C ALA A 281 -12.63 -18.12 -4.71
N PRO A 282 -12.39 -16.83 -4.37
CA PRO A 282 -11.11 -16.39 -3.84
C PRO A 282 -10.93 -16.92 -2.42
N ILE A 283 -9.67 -17.02 -1.97
CA ILE A 283 -9.32 -17.21 -0.56
C ILE A 283 -8.75 -15.92 0.01
N ILE A 284 -9.39 -15.39 1.04
CA ILE A 284 -8.92 -14.24 1.80
C ILE A 284 -8.18 -14.78 3.02
N LEU A 285 -6.88 -14.49 3.10
CA LEU A 285 -6.10 -14.77 4.30
C LEU A 285 -6.27 -13.63 5.31
N ILE A 286 -6.50 -13.98 6.58
CA ILE A 286 -6.70 -13.02 7.67
C ILE A 286 -5.88 -13.38 8.90
N ASN A 287 -5.58 -12.38 9.72
CA ASN A 287 -5.14 -12.55 11.12
C ASN A 287 -6.23 -12.03 12.07
N ASN A 288 -5.90 -11.93 13.36
CA ASN A 288 -6.81 -11.42 14.38
C ASN A 288 -7.13 -9.91 14.26
N SER A 289 -6.42 -9.16 13.42
CA SER A 289 -6.66 -7.73 13.19
C SER A 289 -6.48 -7.40 11.70
N PRO A 290 -7.42 -7.81 10.83
CA PRO A 290 -7.28 -7.67 9.38
C PRO A 290 -7.07 -6.21 8.99
N ALA A 291 -6.07 -5.97 8.14
CA ALA A 291 -5.78 -4.64 7.61
C ALA A 291 -6.93 -4.11 6.74
N ASP A 292 -6.97 -2.80 6.53
CA ASP A 292 -8.05 -2.16 5.76
C ASP A 292 -8.12 -2.61 4.31
N VAL A 293 -6.99 -3.00 3.70
CA VAL A 293 -6.95 -3.58 2.35
C VAL A 293 -7.75 -4.89 2.28
N THR A 294 -7.61 -5.74 3.29
CA THR A 294 -8.31 -7.02 3.42
C THR A 294 -9.79 -6.81 3.73
N ARG A 295 -10.10 -5.89 4.65
CA ARG A 295 -11.49 -5.51 4.98
C ARG A 295 -12.20 -4.91 3.76
N SER A 296 -11.56 -3.99 3.05
CA SER A 296 -12.10 -3.37 1.84
C SER A 296 -12.39 -4.41 0.77
N TYR A 297 -11.44 -5.31 0.48
CA TYR A 297 -11.65 -6.38 -0.49
C TYR A 297 -12.82 -7.30 -0.09
N TYR A 298 -12.91 -7.69 1.18
CA TYR A 298 -14.03 -8.46 1.70
C TYR A 298 -15.36 -7.72 1.51
N GLN A 299 -15.44 -6.45 1.93
CA GLN A 299 -16.65 -5.63 1.84
C GLN A 299 -17.10 -5.45 0.38
N ASP A 300 -16.16 -5.19 -0.52
CA ASP A 300 -16.42 -5.07 -1.96
C ASP A 300 -16.94 -6.38 -2.55
N ARG A 301 -16.40 -7.53 -2.11
CA ARG A 301 -16.90 -8.84 -2.54
C ARG A 301 -18.32 -9.12 -2.05
N ILE A 302 -18.65 -8.74 -0.82
CA ILE A 302 -20.01 -8.88 -0.28
C ILE A 302 -20.98 -7.95 -1.02
N ALA A 303 -20.59 -6.71 -1.26
CA ALA A 303 -21.41 -5.72 -1.97
C ALA A 303 -21.62 -6.08 -3.45
N ASN A 304 -20.55 -6.46 -4.16
CA ASN A 304 -20.58 -6.78 -5.60
C ASN A 304 -21.08 -8.20 -5.89
N GLY A 305 -21.06 -9.11 -4.92
CA GLY A 305 -21.58 -10.47 -5.07
C GLY A 305 -23.05 -10.53 -5.46
N LEU A 306 -23.75 -9.39 -5.35
CA LEU A 306 -25.13 -9.19 -5.75
C LEU A 306 -25.34 -8.92 -7.25
N ASN A 307 -24.37 -8.41 -8.03
CA ASN A 307 -24.57 -8.04 -9.45
C ASN A 307 -25.96 -7.40 -9.79
N GLY A 308 -26.54 -6.62 -8.87
CA GLY A 308 -27.87 -6.02 -9.02
C GLY A 308 -29.08 -6.98 -8.87
N ASP A 309 -28.87 -8.27 -8.62
CA ASP A 309 -29.93 -9.23 -8.29
C ASP A 309 -30.18 -9.24 -6.78
N SER A 310 -31.23 -8.53 -6.37
CA SER A 310 -31.66 -8.38 -4.97
C SER A 310 -32.12 -9.67 -4.29
N ASN A 311 -32.19 -10.80 -5.01
CA ASN A 311 -32.67 -12.09 -4.49
C ASN A 311 -31.58 -13.08 -4.09
N VAL A 312 -30.29 -12.74 -4.22
CA VAL A 312 -29.20 -13.69 -3.91
C VAL A 312 -28.37 -13.18 -2.74
N THR A 313 -28.42 -13.85 -1.59
CA THR A 313 -27.57 -13.49 -0.45
C THR A 313 -26.12 -13.96 -0.68
N PRO A 314 -25.09 -13.10 -0.56
CA PRO A 314 -23.70 -13.52 -0.65
C PRO A 314 -23.35 -14.50 0.47
N THR A 315 -22.46 -15.45 0.19
CA THR A 315 -22.02 -16.48 1.15
C THR A 315 -20.55 -16.30 1.49
N VAL A 316 -20.22 -16.48 2.77
CA VAL A 316 -18.84 -16.50 3.27
C VAL A 316 -18.57 -17.86 3.91
N ASP A 317 -17.69 -18.63 3.28
CA ASP A 317 -17.22 -19.89 3.83
C ASP A 317 -15.92 -19.64 4.62
N ILE A 318 -15.91 -20.04 5.88
CA ILE A 318 -14.77 -19.87 6.78
C ILE A 318 -14.12 -21.22 7.02
N PHE A 319 -12.83 -21.32 6.72
CA PHE A 319 -12.02 -22.51 6.96
C PHE A 319 -11.20 -22.30 8.24
N GLY A 320 -11.62 -22.98 9.31
CA GLY A 320 -10.93 -22.94 10.60
C GLY A 320 -11.82 -22.55 11.78
N GLY A 321 -11.39 -22.99 12.96
CA GLY A 321 -12.12 -22.81 14.21
C GLY A 321 -12.09 -21.37 14.76
N THR A 322 -12.89 -21.12 15.79
CA THR A 322 -12.97 -19.80 16.44
C THR A 322 -11.68 -19.40 17.18
N VAL A 323 -10.79 -20.35 17.46
CA VAL A 323 -9.47 -20.08 18.06
C VAL A 323 -8.54 -19.36 17.08
N VAL A 324 -8.56 -19.74 15.80
CA VAL A 324 -7.71 -19.14 14.75
C VAL A 324 -8.41 -18.04 13.98
N ILE A 325 -9.75 -18.07 13.94
CA ILE A 325 -10.59 -17.04 13.31
C ILE A 325 -11.77 -16.74 14.24
N PRO A 326 -11.60 -15.87 15.24
CA PRO A 326 -12.69 -15.49 16.15
C PRO A 326 -13.90 -14.88 15.41
N ASP A 327 -15.11 -15.12 15.91
CA ASP A 327 -16.33 -14.56 15.31
C ASP A 327 -16.36 -13.03 15.32
N SER A 328 -15.65 -12.41 16.29
CA SER A 328 -15.45 -10.96 16.35
C SER A 328 -14.64 -10.43 15.15
N VAL A 329 -13.66 -11.20 14.68
CA VAL A 329 -12.85 -10.83 13.51
C VAL A 329 -13.70 -10.86 12.25
N ILE A 330 -14.49 -11.92 12.07
CA ILE A 330 -15.44 -12.04 10.93
C ILE A 330 -16.47 -10.92 10.95
N SER A 331 -17.04 -10.64 12.13
CA SER A 331 -17.99 -9.54 12.30
C SER A 331 -17.33 -8.19 11.97
N GLY A 332 -16.06 -8.01 12.37
CA GLY A 332 -15.27 -6.80 12.09
C GLY A 332 -14.92 -6.59 10.62
N LEU A 333 -14.80 -7.65 9.81
CA LEU A 333 -14.57 -7.54 8.36
C LEU A 333 -15.70 -6.77 7.67
N GLY A 334 -16.96 -7.00 8.07
CA GLY A 334 -18.13 -6.33 7.49
C GLY A 334 -18.50 -4.98 8.11
N GLN A 335 -17.84 -4.57 9.20
CA GLN A 335 -18.17 -3.33 9.93
C GLN A 335 -17.35 -2.14 9.44
N GLY A 336 -17.99 -0.95 9.47
CA GLY A 336 -17.38 0.31 9.04
C GLY A 336 -17.12 0.37 7.52
N LYS A 337 -16.75 1.56 7.02
CA LYS A 337 -16.23 1.67 5.65
C LYS A 337 -14.72 1.49 5.71
N ALA A 338 -14.23 0.33 5.27
CA ALA A 338 -12.79 0.09 5.18
C ALA A 338 -12.22 0.63 3.86
N GLY A 339 -10.91 0.86 3.85
CA GLY A 339 -10.17 1.30 2.66
C GLY A 339 -9.81 2.78 2.65
N VAL A 340 -8.89 3.11 1.75
CA VAL A 340 -8.39 4.47 1.54
C VAL A 340 -9.33 5.20 0.59
N SER A 341 -9.84 6.38 1.00
CA SER A 341 -10.62 7.27 0.14
C SER A 341 -9.72 8.02 -0.84
N HIS A 342 -8.69 8.68 -0.32
CA HIS A 342 -7.72 9.42 -1.12
C HIS A 342 -6.39 9.58 -0.36
N LEU A 343 -5.34 9.90 -1.10
CA LEU A 343 -4.01 10.18 -0.55
C LEU A 343 -3.67 11.65 -0.76
N SER A 344 -2.94 12.24 0.18
CA SER A 344 -2.45 13.60 0.04
C SER A 344 -1.50 13.69 -1.16
N PRO A 345 -1.58 14.76 -1.97
CA PRO A 345 -0.71 14.93 -3.12
C PRO A 345 0.76 15.08 -2.66
N VAL A 346 1.68 14.48 -3.41
CA VAL A 346 3.12 14.62 -3.19
C VAL A 346 3.70 15.46 -4.31
N SER A 347 4.43 16.51 -3.95
CA SER A 347 5.17 17.35 -4.91
C SER A 347 6.62 17.47 -4.46
N VAL A 348 7.55 17.10 -5.35
CA VAL A 348 8.99 17.08 -5.09
C VAL A 348 9.70 17.78 -6.23
N THR A 349 10.71 18.60 -5.91
CA THR A 349 11.57 19.22 -6.91
C THR A 349 12.95 18.57 -6.91
N THR A 350 13.58 18.49 -8.08
CA THR A 350 14.98 18.04 -8.22
C THR A 350 15.67 18.81 -9.35
N SER A 351 17.00 18.78 -9.37
CA SER A 351 17.80 19.35 -10.47
C SER A 351 18.02 18.34 -11.58
N ILE A 352 18.28 18.83 -12.80
CA ILE A 352 18.79 18.01 -13.90
C ILE A 352 19.97 17.16 -13.41
N GLY A 353 19.89 15.85 -13.62
CA GLY A 353 20.92 14.88 -13.24
C GLY A 353 20.91 14.43 -11.78
N ILE A 354 20.08 15.01 -10.92
CA ILE A 354 19.96 14.64 -9.51
C ILE A 354 18.69 13.79 -9.31
N ALA A 355 18.86 12.60 -8.71
CA ALA A 355 17.73 11.73 -8.42
C ALA A 355 16.78 12.40 -7.40
N PRO A 356 15.47 12.48 -7.68
CA PRO A 356 14.51 13.05 -6.74
C PRO A 356 14.36 12.16 -5.51
N VAL A 357 14.27 12.77 -4.32
CA VAL A 357 14.04 12.07 -3.06
C VAL A 357 12.54 12.10 -2.75
N LEU A 358 11.88 10.97 -2.90
CA LEU A 358 10.44 10.84 -2.59
C LEU A 358 10.22 10.55 -1.10
N PRO A 359 9.15 11.07 -0.48
CA PRO A 359 8.87 10.83 0.95
C PRO A 359 8.53 9.36 1.19
N SER A 360 9.02 8.78 2.28
CA SER A 360 8.75 7.37 2.65
C SER A 360 7.32 7.13 3.16
N SER A 361 6.53 8.18 3.37
CA SER A 361 5.14 8.08 3.81
C SER A 361 4.28 9.24 3.28
N VAL A 362 2.97 9.03 3.23
CA VAL A 362 1.96 10.04 2.89
C VAL A 362 0.79 9.96 3.86
N THR A 363 -0.01 11.02 3.93
CA THR A 363 -1.27 11.00 4.68
C THR A 363 -2.38 10.42 3.81
N ALA A 364 -2.96 9.30 4.25
CA ALA A 364 -4.18 8.71 3.71
C ALA A 364 -5.40 9.23 4.47
N THR A 365 -6.43 9.59 3.73
CA THR A 365 -7.78 9.77 4.27
C THR A 365 -8.56 8.49 4.03
N MET A 366 -9.09 7.90 5.09
CA MET A 366 -9.83 6.65 5.07
C MET A 366 -11.29 6.88 4.67
N MET A 367 -12.00 5.83 4.26
CA MET A 367 -13.41 5.90 3.85
C MET A 367 -14.37 6.28 5.00
N ASP A 368 -13.93 6.17 6.26
CA ASP A 368 -14.65 6.64 7.44
C ASP A 368 -14.37 8.13 7.79
N GLY A 369 -13.51 8.81 7.01
CA GLY A 369 -13.14 10.21 7.18
C GLY A 369 -11.96 10.44 8.13
N THR A 370 -11.43 9.40 8.78
CA THR A 370 -10.20 9.51 9.57
C THR A 370 -8.97 9.66 8.69
N THR A 371 -7.87 10.15 9.24
CA THR A 371 -6.57 10.22 8.55
C THR A 371 -5.54 9.32 9.21
N LYS A 372 -4.67 8.72 8.40
CA LYS A 372 -3.59 7.82 8.82
C LYS A 372 -2.34 8.11 7.99
N THR A 373 -1.18 8.17 8.63
CA THR A 373 0.10 8.15 7.90
C THR A 373 0.39 6.73 7.43
N VAL A 374 0.60 6.57 6.13
CA VAL A 374 0.85 5.27 5.48
C VAL A 374 2.21 5.28 4.80
N ASN A 375 2.94 4.17 4.92
CA ASN A 375 4.25 4.02 4.28
C ASN A 375 4.07 3.83 2.76
N VAL A 376 4.92 4.48 1.97
CA VAL A 376 4.89 4.39 0.51
C VAL A 376 6.15 3.70 0.01
N THR A 377 5.94 2.70 -0.84
CA THR A 377 7.00 2.10 -1.65
C THR A 377 6.98 2.74 -3.03
N TRP A 378 8.07 3.40 -3.40
CA TRP A 378 8.22 4.03 -4.72
C TRP A 378 9.06 3.15 -5.64
N PRO A 379 8.73 3.05 -6.94
CA PRO A 379 9.61 2.40 -7.90
C PRO A 379 10.92 3.20 -8.02
N ILE A 380 12.01 2.50 -8.37
CA ILE A 380 13.27 3.14 -8.73
C ILE A 380 13.01 4.07 -9.92
N ILE A 381 13.41 5.33 -9.79
CA ILE A 381 13.26 6.32 -10.86
C ILE A 381 14.51 6.23 -11.74
N GLU A 382 14.35 5.76 -12.98
CA GLU A 382 15.45 5.70 -13.94
C GLU A 382 16.06 7.09 -14.18
N SER A 383 17.38 7.14 -14.32
CA SER A 383 18.11 8.40 -14.52
C SER A 383 17.67 9.18 -15.75
N SER A 384 17.28 8.46 -16.81
CA SER A 384 16.69 9.01 -18.04
C SER A 384 15.54 9.99 -17.79
N ARG A 385 14.76 9.80 -16.71
CA ARG A 385 13.57 10.62 -16.41
C ARG A 385 13.89 12.00 -15.85
N TYR A 386 15.12 12.23 -15.35
CA TYR A 386 15.53 13.49 -14.74
C TYR A 386 16.81 14.09 -15.36
N LEU A 387 17.16 13.70 -16.58
CA LEU A 387 18.25 14.32 -17.36
C LEU A 387 17.82 15.55 -18.17
N SER A 388 16.52 15.91 -18.17
CA SER A 388 16.02 17.14 -18.78
C SER A 388 14.98 17.78 -17.87
N ALA A 389 14.92 19.12 -17.89
CA ALA A 389 13.89 19.83 -17.15
C ALA A 389 12.48 19.50 -17.65
N GLY A 390 11.51 19.55 -16.75
CA GLY A 390 10.13 19.18 -17.00
C GLY A 390 9.49 18.54 -15.77
N SER A 391 8.22 18.17 -15.88
CA SER A 391 7.53 17.46 -14.80
C SER A 391 7.10 16.07 -15.23
N PHE A 392 7.15 15.12 -14.31
CA PHE A 392 6.65 13.78 -14.51
C PHE A 392 6.02 13.22 -13.23
N CYS A 393 5.08 12.29 -13.40
CA CYS A 393 4.50 11.58 -12.27
C CYS A 393 5.23 10.26 -11.99
N VAL A 394 5.38 9.95 -10.70
CA VAL A 394 5.78 8.65 -10.19
C VAL A 394 4.61 8.10 -9.39
N THR A 395 4.19 6.87 -9.71
CA THR A 395 3.11 6.19 -9.01
C THR A 395 3.74 5.17 -8.07
N GLY A 396 3.48 5.28 -6.77
CA GLY A 396 3.94 4.33 -5.75
C GLY A 396 2.86 3.32 -5.38
N THR A 397 3.12 2.56 -4.32
CA THR A 397 2.20 1.60 -3.71
C THR A 397 2.13 1.80 -2.19
N ILE A 398 1.00 1.39 -1.60
CA ILE A 398 0.77 1.37 -0.14
C ILE A 398 0.16 0.02 0.25
N ALA A 399 0.32 -0.37 1.52
CA ALA A 399 -0.26 -1.60 2.04
C ALA A 399 -1.80 -1.51 2.09
N GLU A 400 -2.29 -0.33 2.46
CA GLU A 400 -3.69 -0.09 2.79
C GLU A 400 -4.63 -0.05 1.57
N SER A 401 -4.08 0.04 0.36
CA SER A 401 -4.88 0.04 -0.86
C SER A 401 -4.09 -0.43 -2.08
N THR A 402 -4.69 -1.34 -2.84
CA THR A 402 -4.23 -1.72 -4.18
C THR A 402 -4.90 -0.87 -5.28
N VAL A 403 -5.98 -0.15 -4.95
CA VAL A 403 -6.79 0.65 -5.89
C VAL A 403 -6.37 2.12 -5.86
N VAL A 404 -6.27 2.72 -4.66
CA VAL A 404 -5.85 4.11 -4.48
C VAL A 404 -4.33 4.16 -4.34
N LYS A 405 -3.65 4.67 -5.37
CA LYS A 405 -2.18 4.71 -5.44
C LYS A 405 -1.65 6.12 -5.15
N PRO A 406 -0.55 6.27 -4.39
CA PRO A 406 0.09 7.56 -4.20
C PRO A 406 0.72 8.02 -5.52
N ILE A 407 0.54 9.30 -5.84
CA ILE A 407 1.13 9.94 -7.02
C ILE A 407 2.01 11.08 -6.54
N ALA A 408 3.30 10.99 -6.87
CA ALA A 408 4.25 12.07 -6.71
C ALA A 408 4.45 12.79 -8.04
N THR A 409 4.19 14.09 -8.04
CA THR A 409 4.60 14.98 -9.14
C THR A 409 6.03 15.43 -8.87
N VAL A 410 6.96 14.98 -9.71
CA VAL A 410 8.35 15.41 -9.69
C VAL A 410 8.51 16.54 -10.69
N GLU A 411 9.12 17.64 -10.28
CA GLU A 411 9.52 18.74 -11.14
C GLU A 411 11.05 18.81 -11.21
N VAL A 412 11.59 18.56 -12.40
CA VAL A 412 13.00 18.68 -12.73
C VAL A 412 13.24 20.10 -13.22
N MET A 413 13.98 20.87 -12.45
CA MET A 413 14.27 22.27 -12.75
C MET A 413 15.63 22.37 -13.44
N HIS A 414 15.77 23.37 -14.33
CA HIS A 414 17.09 23.84 -14.72
C HIS A 414 17.72 24.46 -13.46
N GLU A 415 18.58 23.67 -12.79
CA GLU A 415 19.31 24.02 -11.56
C GLU A 415 18.46 24.17 -10.28
N ASN A 416 19.02 23.75 -9.14
CA ASN A 416 18.53 23.94 -7.75
C ASN A 416 19.74 23.75 -6.82
N PRO A 417 19.95 24.52 -5.72
CA PRO A 417 19.71 25.94 -5.46
C PRO A 417 20.99 26.78 -5.72
N ASP A 418 20.91 28.11 -5.59
CA ASP A 418 22.08 29.01 -5.66
C ASP A 418 23.23 28.53 -4.74
N PRO A 419 24.51 28.72 -5.15
CA PRO A 419 25.67 28.33 -4.35
C PRO A 419 25.61 28.92 -2.94
N ILE A 420 26.18 28.22 -1.95
CA ILE A 420 26.45 28.82 -0.63
C ILE A 420 27.36 30.02 -0.89
N LEU A 421 26.78 31.22 -0.89
CA LEU A 421 27.52 32.46 -1.09
C LEU A 421 28.48 32.62 0.10
N THR A 422 29.70 33.09 -0.13
CA THR A 422 30.56 33.53 0.97
C THR A 422 30.06 34.89 1.49
N VAL A 423 30.45 35.27 2.71
CA VAL A 423 30.17 36.61 3.25
C VAL A 423 30.66 37.70 2.29
N ASP A 424 31.83 37.50 1.68
CA ASP A 424 32.41 38.44 0.71
C ASP A 424 31.57 38.56 -0.57
N GLN A 425 30.99 37.45 -1.06
CA GLN A 425 30.13 37.46 -2.25
C GLN A 425 28.83 38.21 -1.98
N ILE A 426 28.19 37.98 -0.84
CA ILE A 426 26.96 38.71 -0.49
C ILE A 426 27.24 40.18 -0.27
N GLN A 427 28.36 40.52 0.36
CA GLN A 427 28.75 41.91 0.54
C GLN A 427 28.85 42.65 -0.80
N GLN A 428 29.34 41.99 -1.85
CA GLN A 428 29.33 42.55 -3.21
C GLN A 428 27.93 42.60 -3.82
N ASP A 429 27.13 41.54 -3.66
CA ASP A 429 25.81 41.43 -4.26
C ASP A 429 24.79 42.44 -3.69
N ILE A 430 24.97 42.88 -2.44
CA ILE A 430 24.09 43.87 -1.83
C ILE A 430 24.43 45.32 -2.17
N LEU A 431 25.63 45.61 -2.70
CA LEU A 431 26.03 46.99 -2.99
C LEU A 431 25.09 47.67 -3.98
N GLY A 432 24.84 48.95 -3.74
CA GLY A 432 23.96 49.78 -4.56
C GLY A 432 22.62 50.09 -3.90
N THR A 433 21.69 50.57 -4.72
CA THR A 433 20.42 51.11 -4.26
C THR A 433 19.29 50.09 -4.37
N TRP A 434 18.44 50.03 -3.35
CA TRP A 434 17.29 49.14 -3.25
C TRP A 434 16.05 49.93 -2.85
N THR A 435 14.92 49.64 -3.48
CA THR A 435 13.70 50.44 -3.27
C THR A 435 12.48 49.54 -3.07
N THR A 436 11.51 49.96 -2.25
CA THR A 436 10.20 49.29 -2.15
C THR A 436 9.38 49.51 -3.42
N SER A 437 8.41 48.63 -3.68
CA SER A 437 7.54 48.72 -4.86
C SER A 437 6.72 50.02 -4.93
N ASP A 438 6.47 50.67 -3.79
CA ASP A 438 5.78 51.96 -3.71
C ASP A 438 6.71 53.19 -3.74
N GLY A 439 8.03 52.98 -3.82
CA GLY A 439 9.03 54.04 -3.93
C GLY A 439 9.30 54.84 -2.66
N LYS A 440 8.62 54.54 -1.54
CA LYS A 440 8.69 55.37 -0.33
C LYS A 440 9.96 55.17 0.50
N TYR A 441 10.60 54.02 0.34
CA TYR A 441 11.78 53.63 1.11
C TYR A 441 12.90 53.22 0.16
N THR A 442 14.07 53.81 0.39
CA THR A 442 15.30 53.52 -0.36
C THR A 442 16.43 53.15 0.60
N LEU A 443 17.13 52.06 0.30
CA LEU A 443 18.34 51.61 0.99
C LEU A 443 19.53 51.74 0.05
N ASN A 444 20.63 52.31 0.50
CA ASN A 444 21.87 52.38 -0.26
C ASN A 444 23.02 51.76 0.53
N PHE A 445 23.56 50.64 0.04
CA PHE A 445 24.69 49.93 0.64
C PHE A 445 25.99 50.34 -0.05
N GLU A 446 26.91 50.93 0.72
CA GLU A 446 28.23 51.38 0.27
C GLU A 446 29.31 50.32 0.57
N ASN A 447 30.40 50.36 -0.21
CA ASN A 447 31.47 49.37 -0.13
C ASN A 447 32.29 49.40 1.17
N ASP A 448 32.14 50.46 1.98
CA ASP A 448 32.82 50.65 3.26
C ASP A 448 32.03 50.10 4.47
N GLY A 449 30.90 49.42 4.20
CA GLY A 449 30.01 48.87 5.21
C GLY A 449 28.95 49.86 5.72
N THR A 450 28.79 51.01 5.06
CA THR A 450 27.76 52.01 5.40
C THR A 450 26.44 51.70 4.68
N LEU A 451 25.34 51.76 5.41
CA LEU A 451 23.98 51.78 4.90
C LEU A 451 23.38 53.16 5.09
N GLU A 452 22.88 53.77 4.02
CA GLU A 452 22.02 54.96 4.06
C GLU A 452 20.56 54.57 3.77
N VAL A 453 19.66 54.93 4.67
CA VAL A 453 18.22 54.73 4.54
C VAL A 453 17.56 56.07 4.28
N THR A 454 16.81 56.18 3.19
CA THR A 454 16.03 57.36 2.84
C THR A 454 14.54 57.03 2.89
N GLN A 455 13.78 57.83 3.64
CA GLN A 455 12.32 57.76 3.67
C GLN A 455 11.74 59.05 3.08
N GLU A 456 10.86 58.90 2.07
CA GLU A 456 10.09 59.99 1.51
C GLU A 456 8.71 60.07 2.17
N ASN A 457 8.50 61.13 2.96
CA ASN A 457 7.21 61.47 3.55
C ASN A 457 6.64 62.71 2.88
N THR A 458 5.33 62.94 2.99
CA THR A 458 4.66 64.07 2.34
C THR A 458 5.22 65.42 2.82
N GLY A 459 6.15 66.00 2.05
CA GLY A 459 6.74 67.33 2.27
C GLY A 459 8.16 67.37 2.86
N TYR A 460 8.74 66.25 3.31
CA TYR A 460 10.11 66.20 3.86
C TYR A 460 10.78 64.83 3.64
N THR A 461 12.10 64.84 3.46
CA THR A 461 12.94 63.64 3.32
C THR A 461 13.78 63.43 4.58
N THR A 462 13.84 62.19 5.07
CA THR A 462 14.68 61.83 6.23
C THR A 462 15.73 60.80 5.84
N ASN A 463 17.00 61.07 6.18
CA ASN A 463 18.12 60.19 5.89
C ASN A 463 18.77 59.69 7.19
N TYR A 464 19.01 58.38 7.26
CA TYR A 464 19.71 57.73 8.37
C TYR A 464 20.93 56.98 7.85
N LYS A 465 22.07 57.09 8.54
CA LYS A 465 23.29 56.36 8.21
C LYS A 465 23.71 55.46 9.35
N THR A 466 24.10 54.23 9.04
CA THR A 466 24.54 53.23 10.03
C THR A 466 25.50 52.23 9.39
N LYS A 467 26.17 51.39 10.20
CA LYS A 467 27.01 50.31 9.69
C LYS A 467 26.28 48.98 9.71
N TYR A 468 26.49 48.18 8.68
CA TYR A 468 25.98 46.80 8.60
C TYR A 468 27.10 45.78 8.80
N SER A 469 26.71 44.57 9.19
CA SER A 469 27.61 43.42 9.35
C SER A 469 26.92 42.14 8.88
N PHE A 470 27.72 41.14 8.52
CA PHE A 470 27.23 39.82 8.11
C PHE A 470 27.55 38.80 9.20
N PRO A 471 26.61 38.51 10.12
CA PRO A 471 26.78 37.43 11.08
C PRO A 471 26.90 36.05 10.40
N ASN A 472 26.35 35.88 9.19
CA ASN A 472 26.51 34.69 8.37
C ASN A 472 26.37 35.00 6.88
N SER A 473 26.45 33.95 6.07
CA SER A 473 26.43 33.98 4.61
C SER A 473 25.05 34.22 3.98
N THR A 474 24.10 34.91 4.62
CA THR A 474 22.82 35.36 3.99
C THR A 474 22.14 36.46 4.80
N LEU A 475 22.47 36.58 6.09
CA LEU A 475 21.88 37.51 7.04
C LEU A 475 22.70 38.79 7.16
N ILE A 476 22.08 39.94 6.89
CA ILE A 476 22.63 41.26 7.18
C ILE A 476 22.06 41.72 8.52
N LYS A 477 22.95 42.07 9.44
CA LYS A 477 22.61 42.65 10.73
C LYS A 477 23.02 44.12 10.76
N ILE A 478 22.06 44.99 11.03
CA ILE A 478 22.28 46.44 11.18
C ILE A 478 22.20 46.80 12.65
N THR A 479 23.28 47.40 13.17
CA THR A 479 23.35 47.88 14.54
C THR A 479 23.54 49.39 14.53
N ASN A 480 22.50 50.13 14.93
CA ASN A 480 22.59 51.58 15.07
C ASN A 480 22.85 51.93 16.54
N SER A 481 23.90 52.73 16.82
CA SER A 481 24.25 53.18 18.17
C SER A 481 23.17 54.04 18.86
N SER A 482 22.16 54.49 18.12
CA SER A 482 21.06 55.31 18.63
C SER A 482 19.76 54.54 18.91
N TRP A 483 19.72 53.22 18.66
CA TRP A 483 18.51 52.39 18.70
C TRP A 483 18.73 51.17 19.61
N THR A 484 17.67 50.70 20.28
CA THR A 484 17.72 49.51 21.16
C THR A 484 17.38 48.20 20.45
N GLU A 485 17.10 48.24 19.14
CA GLU A 485 16.65 47.08 18.36
C GLU A 485 17.61 46.79 17.19
N GLU A 486 17.74 45.50 16.86
CA GLU A 486 18.58 44.99 15.77
C GLU A 486 17.70 44.61 14.58
N ASP A 487 17.93 45.21 13.41
CA ASP A 487 17.22 44.84 12.19
C ASP A 487 18.00 43.79 11.40
N ASN A 488 17.28 42.73 11.00
CA ASN A 488 17.82 41.60 10.24
C ASN A 488 17.20 41.56 8.84
N PHE A 489 18.07 41.56 7.82
CA PHE A 489 17.67 41.41 6.43
C PHE A 489 18.20 40.10 5.86
N VAL A 490 17.41 39.43 5.04
CA VAL A 490 17.80 38.22 4.32
C VAL A 490 17.82 38.53 2.82
N LEU A 491 18.92 38.18 2.15
CA LEU A 491 19.03 38.24 0.70
C LEU A 491 18.39 36.99 0.08
N ILE A 492 17.40 37.18 -0.79
CA ILE A 492 16.72 36.12 -1.53
C ILE A 492 16.77 36.48 -3.02
N GLY A 493 17.80 35.98 -3.71
CA GLY A 493 18.07 36.35 -5.10
C GLY A 493 18.25 37.86 -5.27
N LYS A 494 17.33 38.52 -6.00
CA LYS A 494 17.33 39.98 -6.24
C LYS A 494 16.50 40.79 -5.24
N TYR A 495 16.09 40.18 -4.13
CA TYR A 495 15.24 40.79 -3.12
C TYR A 495 15.94 40.83 -1.77
N LEU A 496 15.74 41.91 -1.03
CA LEU A 496 16.05 42.00 0.39
C LEU A 496 14.75 42.01 1.18
N GLU A 497 14.61 41.07 2.11
CA GLU A 497 13.46 40.96 2.98
C GLU A 497 13.86 41.22 4.43
N ILE A 498 13.11 42.08 5.11
CA ILE A 498 13.28 42.31 6.54
C ILE A 498 12.48 41.24 7.31
N TYR A 499 13.18 40.49 8.15
CA TYR A 499 12.58 39.51 9.06
C TYR A 499 12.77 39.96 10.50
N ASN A 500 11.68 40.14 11.24
CA ASN A 500 11.75 40.19 12.69
C ASN A 500 11.89 38.75 13.20
N MET A 501 13.10 38.20 13.14
CA MET A 501 13.41 36.84 13.59
C MET A 501 13.11 36.73 15.08
N GLY A 502 11.93 36.21 15.42
CA GLY A 502 11.55 35.88 16.78
C GLY A 502 12.51 34.84 17.36
N VAL A 503 13.51 35.31 18.10
CA VAL A 503 14.25 34.47 19.04
C VAL A 503 13.46 34.51 20.36
N PRO A 504 12.97 33.37 20.88
CA PRO A 504 12.43 33.35 22.23
C PRO A 504 13.57 33.65 23.22
N HIS A 505 13.47 34.75 23.95
CA HIS A 505 14.25 34.92 25.18
C HIS A 505 13.75 33.91 26.22
N ILE A 506 14.46 32.81 26.41
CA ILE A 506 14.38 32.06 27.66
C ILE A 506 15.43 32.67 28.59
N THR A 507 15.04 33.65 29.40
CA THR A 507 15.72 33.94 30.66
C THR A 507 15.12 33.07 31.76
N GLY A 508 15.98 32.53 32.60
CA GLY A 508 15.73 31.32 33.39
C GLY A 508 14.56 31.35 34.37
N ASN A 509 14.13 30.14 34.71
CA ASN A 509 13.30 29.71 35.84
C ASN A 509 12.24 30.70 36.33
N ASN A 510 11.01 30.58 35.82
CA ASN A 510 9.81 30.62 36.65
C ASN A 510 8.64 29.94 35.92
N ILE A 511 8.22 28.78 36.43
CA ILE A 511 6.87 28.26 36.18
C ILE A 511 5.96 28.99 37.15
N ILE A 512 4.99 29.77 36.66
CA ILE A 512 3.74 30.00 37.39
C ILE A 512 2.55 29.87 36.42
N THR A 513 1.68 28.96 36.81
CA THR A 513 0.35 28.61 36.31
C THR A 513 -0.63 29.78 36.27
N GLY A 514 -1.45 29.88 35.21
CA GLY A 514 -2.64 30.73 35.22
C GLY A 514 -3.22 30.99 33.82
N THR A 515 -4.51 30.73 33.67
CA THR A 515 -5.31 30.80 32.44
C THR A 515 -5.51 32.22 31.92
N SER A 516 -4.84 32.59 30.82
CA SER A 516 -5.30 33.57 29.82
C SER A 516 -4.28 33.69 28.69
N ALA A 517 -4.74 33.60 27.44
CA ALA A 517 -3.94 33.75 26.24
C ALA A 517 -3.24 35.12 26.20
N TYR A 518 -1.93 35.12 26.02
CA TYR A 518 -1.14 36.33 25.77
C TYR A 518 -1.31 36.76 24.31
N THR A 519 -2.01 37.88 24.08
CA THR A 519 -1.80 38.73 22.90
C THR A 519 -0.56 39.58 23.14
N GLY A 520 0.60 39.10 22.72
CA GLY A 520 1.84 39.88 22.67
C GLY A 520 1.89 40.69 21.38
N TYR A 521 1.28 41.88 21.39
CA TYR A 521 1.51 42.91 20.37
C TYR A 521 2.71 43.77 20.77
N LEU A 522 3.50 44.15 19.78
CA LEU A 522 4.60 45.12 19.82
C LEU A 522 4.25 46.37 20.67
N ASN A 523 5.17 46.75 21.56
CA ASN A 523 5.31 48.14 21.96
C ASN A 523 6.29 48.84 20.99
N ASN A 524 5.75 49.26 19.85
CA ASN A 524 6.01 50.51 19.12
C ASN A 524 7.45 51.07 18.97
N PRO A 525 8.10 50.91 17.80
CA PRO A 525 9.04 51.87 17.23
C PRO A 525 8.30 52.83 16.28
N THR A 526 8.31 54.13 16.59
CA THR A 526 7.45 55.18 16.00
C THR A 526 7.86 55.69 14.61
N SER A 527 8.36 54.86 13.68
CA SER A 527 8.75 55.35 12.34
C SER A 527 8.36 54.49 11.13
N PHE A 528 7.63 53.40 11.32
CA PHE A 528 6.92 52.72 10.21
C PHE A 528 5.41 52.80 10.48
N SER A 529 4.65 53.34 9.52
CA SER A 529 3.21 53.56 9.75
C SER A 529 2.49 52.25 10.01
N THR A 530 1.67 52.22 11.05
CA THR A 530 0.90 51.07 11.53
C THR A 530 -0.04 50.51 10.46
N SER A 531 0.28 49.33 9.95
CA SER A 531 -0.66 48.42 9.28
C SER A 531 -0.81 47.21 10.20
N THR A 532 -2.04 46.78 10.47
CA THR A 532 -2.39 45.70 11.41
C THR A 532 -2.06 44.28 10.89
N ASN A 533 -1.19 44.16 9.89
CA ASN A 533 -0.65 42.91 9.37
C ASN A 533 0.88 42.99 9.37
N PRO A 534 1.62 41.89 9.62
CA PRO A 534 3.07 41.90 9.48
C PRO A 534 3.44 42.35 8.06
N VAL A 535 3.98 43.56 7.93
CA VAL A 535 4.42 44.07 6.63
C VAL A 535 5.86 43.63 6.46
N ASN A 536 6.07 42.52 5.74
CA ASN A 536 7.37 42.22 5.18
C ASN A 536 7.65 43.28 4.11
N PHE A 537 8.63 44.14 4.35
CA PHE A 537 9.12 45.02 3.29
C PHE A 537 10.03 44.20 2.37
N ILE A 538 9.65 44.13 1.10
CA ILE A 538 10.45 43.52 0.05
C ILE A 538 11.08 44.67 -0.74
N PHE A 539 12.40 44.76 -0.66
CA PHE A 539 13.17 45.72 -1.44
C PHE A 539 13.70 45.03 -2.69
N THR A 540 13.63 45.70 -3.82
CA THR A 540 14.20 45.22 -5.08
C THR A 540 15.38 46.09 -5.47
N LYS A 541 16.46 45.48 -5.96
CA LYS A 541 17.64 46.20 -6.42
C LYS A 541 17.30 47.06 -7.63
N THR A 542 17.59 48.36 -7.55
CA THR A 542 17.54 49.29 -8.67
C THR A 542 18.97 49.40 -9.21
N ASN A 543 19.21 48.82 -10.39
CA ASN A 543 20.53 48.85 -11.05
C ASN A 543 21.06 50.26 -11.26
#